data_AF-A0A838PJK2-F1
#
_entry.id   AF-A0A838PJK2-F1
#
_cell.length_a   1.000
_cell.length_b   1.000
_cell.length_c   1.000
_cell.angle_alpha   90.00
_cell.angle_beta   90.00
_cell.angle_gamma   90.00
#
_symmetry.space_group_name_H-M   'P 1'
#
loop_
_entity.id
_entity.type
_entity.pdbx_description
1 polymer ?
#
loop_
_entity_poly.entity_id
_entity_poly.type
_entity_poly.pdbx_seq_one_letter_code
_entity_poly.pdbx_strand_id
1 'polypeptide(L)'
;MASVLPTVADCCVECGPCDVSVTITTASTSTGRCLFYVNTLAEMRAIPSSTVSAQCQCTVGGSLFAGDGGGGIYFWSPTGVQADDGINFIRPTDFVTAGLWQKLL
;
A
#
# COMPACT_ATOMS: atom_id res chain seq x y z
N MET A 1 20.19 -2.23 -11.46
CA MET A 1 19.72 -3.20 -10.44
C MET A 1 18.26 -2.88 -10.19
N ALA A 2 17.37 -3.63 -10.85
CA ALA A 2 15.93 -3.39 -10.79
C ALA A 2 15.39 -3.92 -9.46
N SER A 3 14.72 -3.07 -8.69
CA SER A 3 13.99 -3.46 -7.48
C SER A 3 12.79 -4.29 -7.90
N VAL A 4 12.81 -5.58 -7.57
CA VAL A 4 11.69 -6.48 -7.81
C VAL A 4 10.63 -6.16 -6.75
N LEU A 5 9.45 -5.74 -7.18
CA LEU A 5 8.30 -5.58 -6.28
C LEU A 5 8.04 -6.92 -5.58
N PRO A 6 7.82 -6.94 -4.24
CA PRO A 6 7.56 -8.18 -3.53
C PRO A 6 6.36 -8.88 -4.16
N THR A 7 6.55 -10.17 -4.44
CA THR A 7 5.47 -10.99 -4.99
C THR A 7 4.61 -11.50 -3.85
N VAL A 8 3.38 -11.89 -4.15
CA VAL A 8 2.46 -12.50 -3.17
C VAL A 8 3.01 -13.77 -2.49
N ALA A 9 4.11 -14.34 -2.98
CA ALA A 9 4.80 -15.46 -2.37
C ALA A 9 5.69 -15.07 -1.18
N ASP A 10 6.13 -13.80 -1.10
CA ASP A 10 7.09 -13.35 -0.09
C ASP A 10 6.47 -13.15 1.30
N CYS A 11 5.14 -13.03 1.38
CA CYS A 11 4.41 -12.85 2.65
C CYS A 11 4.09 -14.18 3.39
N CYS A 12 4.40 -15.33 2.80
CA CYS A 12 3.78 -16.61 3.19
C CYS A 12 4.73 -17.64 3.83
N VAL A 13 6.01 -17.31 4.04
CA VAL A 13 7.05 -18.34 4.30
C VAL A 13 7.38 -18.57 5.79
N GLU A 14 6.91 -17.75 6.72
CA GLU A 14 7.41 -17.75 8.11
C GLU A 14 6.46 -18.34 9.18
N CYS A 15 5.24 -18.78 8.86
CA CYS A 15 4.35 -19.43 9.84
C CYS A 15 4.01 -20.87 9.41
N GLY A 16 4.75 -21.85 9.95
CA GLY A 16 4.31 -23.23 9.97
C GLY A 16 3.12 -23.45 10.92
N PRO A 17 2.58 -24.67 10.97
CA PRO A 17 1.33 -25.04 10.30
C PRO A 17 0.14 -24.21 10.80
N CYS A 18 0.09 -22.94 10.41
CA CYS A 18 -1.13 -22.18 10.44
C CYS A 18 -1.63 -22.20 8.98
N ASP A 19 -2.69 -22.96 8.70
CA ASP A 19 -3.38 -22.88 7.41
C ASP A 19 -3.95 -21.46 7.28
N VAL A 20 -3.11 -20.52 6.85
CA VAL A 20 -3.54 -19.19 6.44
C VAL A 20 -4.24 -19.40 5.12
N SER A 21 -5.56 -19.52 5.18
CA SER A 21 -6.41 -19.43 3.99
C SER A 21 -6.30 -18.00 3.45
N VAL A 22 -5.24 -17.72 2.71
CA VAL A 22 -5.15 -16.53 1.86
C VAL A 22 -6.19 -16.75 0.78
N THR A 23 -7.37 -16.18 0.97
CA THR A 23 -8.33 -16.04 -0.12
C THR A 23 -7.74 -15.01 -1.06
N ILE A 24 -6.87 -15.45 -1.97
CA ILE A 24 -6.53 -14.68 -3.16
C ILE A 24 -7.77 -14.73 -4.02
N THR A 25 -8.71 -13.84 -3.74
CA THR A 25 -9.74 -13.54 -4.70
C THR A 25 -9.07 -12.75 -5.82
N THR A 26 -8.56 -13.49 -6.80
CA THR A 26 -8.39 -12.98 -8.16
C THR A 26 -9.76 -12.44 -8.57
N ALA A 27 -9.94 -11.13 -8.40
CA ALA A 27 -11.23 -10.45 -8.52
C ALA A 27 -12.37 -11.14 -7.76
N SER A 28 -12.42 -11.01 -6.43
CA SER A 28 -13.75 -10.90 -5.83
C SER A 28 -14.28 -9.57 -6.32
N THR A 29 -15.36 -9.62 -7.10
CA THR A 29 -16.28 -8.49 -7.24
C THR A 29 -16.96 -8.21 -5.89
N SER A 30 -16.19 -7.97 -4.83
CA SER A 30 -16.63 -7.15 -3.73
C SER A 30 -16.34 -5.73 -4.18
N THR A 31 -17.38 -5.00 -4.54
CA THR A 31 -17.36 -3.61 -4.99
C THR A 31 -16.16 -2.82 -4.44
N GLY A 32 -15.13 -2.61 -5.27
CA GLY A 32 -14.25 -1.44 -5.19
C GLY A 32 -13.15 -1.36 -4.12
N ARG A 33 -12.85 -2.40 -3.33
CA ARG A 33 -11.79 -2.37 -2.30
C ARG A 33 -10.52 -3.09 -2.73
N CYS A 34 -9.36 -2.44 -2.64
CA CYS A 34 -8.06 -3.08 -2.83
C CYS A 34 -7.17 -2.94 -1.58
N LEU A 35 -6.38 -3.98 -1.28
CA LEU A 35 -5.50 -4.03 -0.11
C LEU A 35 -4.07 -4.24 -0.58
N PHE A 36 -3.19 -3.30 -0.22
CA PHE A 36 -1.75 -3.40 -0.47
C PHE A 36 -1.00 -3.60 0.84
N TYR A 37 0.11 -4.34 0.78
CA TYR A 37 1.11 -4.40 1.84
C TYR A 37 2.46 -4.07 1.22
N VAL A 38 3.18 -3.11 1.81
CA VAL A 38 4.52 -2.69 1.38
C VAL A 38 5.41 -2.49 2.59
N ASN A 39 6.72 -2.61 2.40
CA ASN A 39 7.69 -2.52 3.49
C ASN A 39 8.01 -1.06 3.84
N THR A 40 8.01 -0.17 2.86
CA THR A 40 8.43 1.23 3.02
C THR A 40 7.48 2.23 2.36
N LEU A 41 7.54 3.50 2.79
CA LEU A 41 6.78 4.57 2.12
C LEU A 41 7.25 4.80 0.68
N ALA A 42 8.52 4.53 0.38
CA ALA A 42 9.04 4.60 -0.98
C ALA A 42 8.33 3.61 -1.91
N GLU A 43 8.10 2.38 -1.44
CA GLU A 43 7.33 1.37 -2.18
C GLU A 43 5.86 1.78 -2.35
N MET A 44 5.25 2.38 -1.32
CA MET A 44 3.88 2.90 -1.43
C MET A 44 3.75 3.98 -2.51
N ARG A 45 4.75 4.87 -2.64
CA ARG A 45 4.78 5.91 -3.68
C ARG A 45 4.92 5.34 -5.09
N ALA A 46 5.46 4.14 -5.23
CA ALA A 46 5.62 3.48 -6.52
C ALA A 46 4.32 2.83 -7.02
N ILE A 47 3.26 2.76 -6.19
CA ILE A 47 1.94 2.27 -6.61
C ILE A 47 1.31 3.29 -7.56
N PRO A 48 1.06 2.95 -8.84
CA PRO A 48 0.49 3.89 -9.80
C PRO A 48 -0.96 4.23 -9.41
N SER A 49 -1.29 5.52 -9.38
CA SER A 49 -2.63 6.02 -9.05
C SER A 49 -3.75 5.40 -9.92
N SER A 50 -3.42 5.05 -11.18
CA SER A 50 -4.32 4.40 -12.13
C SER A 50 -4.78 3.00 -11.74
N THR A 51 -4.06 2.32 -10.84
CA THR A 51 -4.37 0.97 -10.36
C THR A 51 -5.18 0.98 -9.06
N VAL A 52 -5.40 2.16 -8.47
CA VAL A 52 -5.97 2.32 -7.12
C VAL A 52 -7.39 2.87 -7.20
N SER A 53 -8.36 2.10 -6.67
CA SER A 53 -9.74 2.55 -6.52
C SER A 53 -9.97 3.34 -5.23
N ALA A 54 -11.07 4.10 -5.16
CA ALA A 54 -11.41 5.00 -4.04
C ALA A 54 -11.54 4.35 -2.65
N GLN A 55 -11.57 3.01 -2.57
CA GLN A 55 -11.69 2.28 -1.30
C GLN A 55 -10.47 1.41 -1.02
N CYS A 56 -9.32 1.78 -1.57
CA CYS A 56 -8.08 1.06 -1.34
C CYS A 56 -7.40 1.46 -0.03
N GLN A 57 -6.76 0.47 0.58
CA GLN A 57 -5.95 0.62 1.78
C GLN A 57 -4.56 0.04 1.53
N CYS A 58 -3.53 0.69 2.05
CA CYS A 58 -2.15 0.23 2.02
C CYS A 58 -1.61 0.16 3.45
N THR A 59 -1.09 -1.01 3.85
CA THR A 59 -0.36 -1.18 5.09
C THR A 59 1.13 -1.07 4.81
N VAL A 60 1.81 -0.20 5.53
CA VAL A 60 3.24 0.06 5.37
C VAL A 60 3.99 -0.41 6.61
N GLY A 61 4.99 -1.28 6.43
CA GLY A 61 5.79 -1.86 7.52
C GLY A 61 6.76 -0.89 8.21
N GLY A 62 7.16 0.20 7.54
CA GLY A 62 8.07 1.21 8.06
C GLY A 62 8.23 2.42 7.13
N SER A 63 8.91 3.48 7.58
CA SER A 63 9.11 4.70 6.79
C SER A 63 10.26 4.56 5.80
N LEU A 64 11.47 4.39 6.33
CA LEU A 64 12.72 4.23 5.55
C LEU A 64 13.14 2.77 5.49
N PHE A 65 12.91 2.02 6.56
CA PHE A 65 13.24 0.60 6.65
C PHE A 65 12.05 -0.18 7.18
N ALA A 66 11.90 -1.44 6.76
CA ALA A 66 10.88 -2.32 7.32
C ALA A 66 11.04 -2.43 8.85
N GLY A 67 9.97 -2.20 9.60
CA GLY A 67 9.97 -2.33 11.05
C GLY A 67 10.60 -1.17 11.83
N ASP A 68 10.89 -0.03 11.19
CA ASP A 68 11.42 1.16 11.88
C ASP A 68 10.39 1.92 12.73
N GLY A 69 9.14 1.45 12.77
CA GLY A 69 8.02 2.07 13.50
C GLY A 69 7.43 3.32 12.82
N GLY A 70 7.99 3.76 11.69
CA GLY A 70 7.48 4.88 10.89
C GLY A 70 6.37 4.51 9.91
N GLY A 71 5.97 3.23 9.90
CA GLY A 71 4.88 2.70 9.08
C GLY A 71 3.48 3.12 9.54
N GLY A 72 2.47 2.41 9.03
CA GLY A 72 1.07 2.67 9.39
C GLY A 72 0.08 2.16 8.35
N ILE A 73 -1.19 2.45 8.57
CA ILE A 73 -2.27 2.13 7.65
C ILE A 73 -2.68 3.39 6.89
N TYR A 74 -2.76 3.30 5.57
CA TYR A 74 -3.10 4.40 4.68
C TYR A 74 -4.33 4.05 3.85
N PHE A 75 -5.17 5.04 3.57
CA PHE A 75 -6.31 4.93 2.66
C PHE A 75 -6.09 5.81 1.43
N TRP A 76 -6.54 5.35 0.27
CA TRP A 76 -6.45 6.12 -0.96
C TRP A 76 -7.57 7.16 -1.06
N SER A 77 -7.20 8.44 -1.05
CA SER A 77 -8.08 9.57 -1.28
C SER A 77 -7.97 10.06 -2.73
N PRO A 78 -8.90 9.69 -3.64
CA PRO A 78 -8.81 10.02 -5.06
C PRO A 78 -8.97 11.52 -5.34
N THR A 79 -9.56 12.27 -4.41
CA THR A 79 -9.78 13.72 -4.51
C THR A 79 -8.83 14.52 -3.63
N GLY A 80 -7.90 13.85 -2.91
CA GLY A 80 -6.95 14.53 -2.05
C GLY A 80 -5.94 15.35 -2.85
N VAL A 81 -5.71 16.58 -2.40
CA VAL A 81 -4.81 17.56 -3.03
C VAL A 81 -3.74 18.09 -2.07
N GLN A 82 -3.76 17.61 -0.82
CA GLN A 82 -2.82 18.01 0.23
C GLN A 82 -1.38 17.80 -0.22
N ALA A 83 -0.49 18.68 0.24
CA ALA A 83 0.94 18.55 0.01
C ALA A 83 1.45 17.26 0.63
N ASP A 84 2.48 16.71 0.01
CA ASP A 84 3.18 15.57 0.57
C ASP A 84 3.96 16.00 1.81
N ASP A 85 3.69 15.38 2.96
CA ASP A 85 4.36 15.68 4.23
C ASP A 85 5.34 14.58 4.65
N GLY A 86 5.52 13.55 3.82
CA GLY A 86 6.39 12.41 4.07
C GLY A 86 5.89 11.43 5.13
N ILE A 87 4.73 11.66 5.77
CA ILE A 87 4.20 10.79 6.83
C ILE A 87 2.68 10.61 6.77
N ASN A 88 1.88 11.67 6.85
CA ASN A 88 0.42 11.56 6.93
C ASN A 88 -0.26 11.65 5.55
N PHE A 89 0.32 12.40 4.63
CA PHE A 89 -0.13 12.56 3.26
C PHE A 89 1.00 12.21 2.31
N ILE A 90 0.82 11.12 1.59
CA ILE A 90 1.82 10.59 0.67
C ILE A 90 1.25 10.60 -0.75
N ARG A 91 1.86 11.37 -1.62
CA ARG A 91 1.54 11.39 -3.05
C ARG A 91 2.28 10.27 -3.76
N PRO A 92 1.60 9.53 -4.67
CA PRO A 92 2.30 8.60 -5.54
C PRO A 92 3.20 9.36 -6.52
N THR A 93 4.17 8.64 -7.08
CA THR A 93 5.15 9.19 -8.02
C THR A 93 4.53 9.75 -9.30
N ASP A 94 3.35 9.24 -9.69
CA ASP A 94 2.58 9.69 -10.85
C ASP A 94 1.53 10.76 -10.51
N PHE A 95 1.60 11.39 -9.34
CA PHE A 95 0.68 12.46 -8.94
C PHE A 95 0.65 13.60 -9.97
N VAL A 96 -0.55 13.94 -10.46
CA VAL A 96 -0.76 15.05 -11.40
C VAL A 96 -1.52 16.19 -10.73
N THR A 97 -2.76 15.93 -10.31
CA THR A 97 -3.66 16.96 -9.74
C THR A 97 -4.37 16.51 -8.47
N ALA A 98 -4.70 15.22 -8.35
CA ALA A 98 -5.37 14.64 -7.20
C ALA A 98 -5.01 13.15 -7.05
N GLY A 99 -5.28 12.59 -5.88
CA GLY A 99 -4.99 11.19 -5.56
C GLY A 99 -3.81 11.07 -4.62
N LEU A 100 -4.06 10.77 -3.36
CA LEU A 100 -3.01 10.59 -2.36
C LEU A 100 -3.36 9.49 -1.36
N TRP A 101 -2.35 8.96 -0.70
CA TRP A 101 -2.48 8.08 0.46
C TRP A 101 -2.55 8.91 1.73
N GLN A 102 -3.62 8.75 2.49
CA GLN A 102 -3.83 9.41 3.77
C GLN A 102 -3.68 8.40 4.92
N LYS A 103 -2.83 8.71 5.88
CA LYS A 103 -2.62 7.89 7.08
C LYS A 103 -3.87 7.89 7.95
N LEU A 104 -4.25 6.70 8.40
CA LEU A 104 -5.38 6.46 9.30
C LEU A 104 -4.91 6.30 10.76
N LEU A 105 -3.80 5.59 10.96
CA LEU A 105 -3.19 5.24 12.25
C LEU A 105 -1.67 5.33 12.14
#